data_AF-A0A353X7Q0-F1
#
_entry.id   AF-A0A353X7Q0-F1
#
_cell.length_a   1.000
_cell.length_b   1.000
_cell.length_c   1.000
_cell.angle_alpha   90.00
_cell.angle_beta   90.00
_cell.angle_gamma   90.00
#
_symmetry.space_group_name_H-M   'P 1'
#
loop_
_entity.id
_entity.type
_entity.pdbx_description
1 polymer ?
#
loop_
_entity_poly.entity_id
_entity_poly.type
_entity_poly.pdbx_seq_one_letter_code
_entity_poly.pdbx_strand_id
1 'polypeptide(L)'
;MFPVPGPLIVVSAALLAAGGGAAPLCTLPEPVKIIVEPRTADLVYDHSRSMAALQGQQLDTINPYGFDGVAVTQGFMEGAIAMRPSVKLDYRLVAGARAACVFYDTIKVEISITPRITVASEVWGDPCMRRAVIDHEMKHVMTDRRIINKYGRVMGERLHRALAERGFIAGPMHPEDMEAVARRMQQVVFQILEHEYKKMALERAEAQQAVDSREEYDRVSALCPDFKAPQGAADAARTRGW
;
A
#
# COMPACT_ATOMS: atom_id res chain seq x y z
N MET A 1 -20.72 -21.31 -41.64
CA MET A 1 -22.03 -20.70 -41.92
C MET A 1 -22.05 -19.37 -41.18
N PHE A 2 -21.88 -18.26 -41.91
CA PHE A 2 -21.84 -16.92 -41.32
C PHE A 2 -23.27 -16.34 -41.28
N PRO A 3 -23.70 -15.70 -40.18
CA PRO A 3 -25.00 -15.05 -40.13
C PRO A 3 -25.00 -13.72 -40.90
N VAL A 4 -26.11 -13.47 -41.59
CA VAL A 4 -26.38 -12.27 -42.38
C VAL A 4 -26.85 -11.14 -41.45
N PRO A 5 -26.36 -9.89 -41.58
CA PRO A 5 -26.87 -8.77 -40.81
C PRO A 5 -28.21 -8.25 -41.37
N GLY A 6 -29.18 -8.04 -40.48
CA GLY A 6 -30.50 -7.47 -40.78
C GLY A 6 -30.52 -5.94 -40.88
N PRO A 7 -31.63 -5.34 -41.35
CA PRO A 7 -31.72 -3.91 -41.67
C PRO A 7 -31.82 -3.03 -40.42
N LEU A 8 -31.10 -1.91 -40.45
CA LEU A 8 -31.15 -0.83 -39.46
C LEU A 8 -32.38 0.05 -39.70
N ILE A 9 -33.30 0.09 -38.74
CA ILE A 9 -34.38 1.08 -38.69
C ILE A 9 -33.88 2.26 -37.85
N VAL A 10 -33.65 3.40 -38.50
CA VAL A 10 -33.32 4.67 -37.82
C VAL A 10 -34.62 5.39 -37.49
N VAL A 11 -35.07 5.28 -36.23
CA VAL A 11 -36.17 6.10 -35.70
C VAL A 11 -35.56 7.39 -35.15
N SER A 12 -35.72 8.49 -35.90
CA SER A 12 -35.36 9.83 -35.42
C SER A 12 -36.42 10.32 -34.42
N ALA A 13 -36.12 10.17 -33.13
CA ALA A 13 -36.89 10.78 -32.06
C ALA A 13 -36.52 12.28 -31.97
N ALA A 14 -37.47 13.16 -32.29
CA ALA A 14 -37.38 14.58 -32.04
C ALA A 14 -37.46 14.83 -30.52
N LEU A 15 -36.33 15.17 -29.91
CA LEU A 15 -36.28 15.62 -28.50
C LEU A 15 -36.79 17.05 -28.38
N LEU A 16 -37.95 17.21 -27.76
CA LEU A 16 -38.47 18.49 -27.26
C LEU A 16 -37.63 18.93 -26.04
N ALA A 17 -36.69 19.84 -26.24
CA ALA A 17 -35.92 20.48 -25.18
C ALA A 17 -36.73 21.65 -24.56
N ALA A 18 -37.65 21.34 -23.66
CA ALA A 18 -38.28 22.32 -22.77
C ALA A 18 -37.78 22.09 -21.34
N GLY A 19 -36.59 22.60 -21.03
CA GLY A 19 -35.94 22.46 -19.73
C GLY A 19 -35.62 23.80 -19.10
N GLY A 20 -36.59 24.42 -18.42
CA GLY A 20 -36.31 25.43 -17.41
C GLY A 20 -35.62 24.74 -16.23
N GLY A 21 -34.30 24.59 -16.31
CA GLY A 21 -33.50 23.87 -15.31
C GLY A 21 -33.51 24.62 -13.99
N ALA A 22 -34.37 24.20 -13.06
CA ALA A 22 -34.24 24.59 -11.66
C ALA A 22 -32.80 24.26 -11.20
N ALA A 23 -32.14 25.22 -10.54
CA ALA A 23 -30.81 25.00 -10.02
C ALA A 23 -30.79 23.74 -9.12
N PRO A 24 -29.75 22.90 -9.20
CA PRO A 24 -29.69 21.68 -8.40
C PRO A 24 -29.78 22.03 -6.90
N LEU A 25 -30.72 21.38 -6.20
CA LEU A 25 -30.96 21.60 -4.76
C LEU A 25 -29.72 21.36 -3.90
N CYS A 26 -28.87 20.41 -4.32
CA CYS A 26 -27.60 20.12 -3.69
C CYS A 26 -26.45 20.55 -4.60
N THR A 27 -25.63 21.47 -4.10
CA THR A 27 -24.39 21.91 -4.74
C THR A 27 -23.23 21.73 -3.77
N LEU A 28 -22.09 21.30 -4.31
CA LEU A 28 -20.86 21.18 -3.52
C LEU A 28 -20.35 22.60 -3.21
N PRO A 29 -20.20 23.00 -1.94
CA PRO A 29 -19.78 24.36 -1.60
C PRO A 29 -18.33 24.66 -1.96
N GLU A 30 -17.44 23.69 -1.75
CA GLU A 30 -16.01 23.79 -2.05
C GLU A 30 -15.51 22.45 -2.62
N PRO A 31 -14.46 22.45 -3.46
CA PRO A 31 -13.82 21.22 -3.90
C PRO A 31 -13.31 20.38 -2.72
N VAL A 32 -13.52 19.07 -2.80
CA VAL A 32 -13.09 18.11 -1.78
C VAL A 32 -11.57 18.07 -1.68
N LYS A 33 -11.04 18.13 -0.45
CA LYS A 33 -9.59 18.06 -0.19
C LYS A 33 -9.17 16.59 0.00
N ILE A 34 -8.47 16.01 -0.97
CA ILE A 34 -7.90 14.66 -0.86
C ILE A 34 -6.40 14.78 -0.61
N ILE A 35 -5.96 14.33 0.56
CA ILE A 35 -4.57 14.44 1.04
C ILE A 35 -4.06 13.04 1.31
N VAL A 36 -3.01 12.62 0.61
CA VAL A 36 -2.34 11.33 0.86
C VAL A 36 -0.89 11.59 1.22
N GLU A 37 -0.51 11.22 2.45
CA GLU A 37 0.80 11.50 3.05
C GLU A 37 1.55 10.19 3.31
N PRO A 38 2.46 9.76 2.41
CA PRO A 38 3.42 8.72 2.73
C PRO A 38 4.46 9.26 3.72
N ARG A 39 4.75 8.49 4.77
CA ARG A 39 5.71 8.81 5.83
C ARG A 39 6.63 7.62 6.09
N THR A 40 7.87 7.91 6.42
CA THR A 40 8.86 6.91 6.80
C THR A 40 9.46 7.35 8.12
N ALA A 41 9.38 6.51 9.14
CA ALA A 41 10.06 6.74 10.40
C ALA A 41 11.58 6.58 10.22
N ASP A 42 12.34 7.08 11.20
CA ASP A 42 13.78 6.90 11.22
C ASP A 42 14.15 5.41 11.26
N LEU A 43 15.26 5.08 10.60
CA LEU A 43 15.76 3.72 10.54
C LEU A 43 16.39 3.32 11.87
N VAL A 44 15.93 2.20 12.43
CA VAL A 44 16.49 1.61 13.65
C VAL A 44 17.39 0.43 13.28
N TYR A 45 18.59 0.38 13.86
CA TYR A 45 19.49 -0.75 13.75
C TYR A 45 19.48 -1.56 15.06
N ASP A 46 19.31 -2.88 14.95
CA ASP A 46 19.43 -3.83 16.06
C ASP A 46 20.56 -4.82 15.76
N HIS A 47 21.46 -5.01 16.72
CA HIS A 47 22.57 -5.98 16.62
C HIS A 47 22.70 -6.83 17.88
N SER A 48 21.62 -6.92 18.66
CA SER A 48 21.58 -7.66 19.93
C SER A 48 21.46 -9.18 19.76
N ARG A 49 21.07 -9.64 18.56
CA ARG A 49 20.76 -11.04 18.26
C ARG A 49 21.95 -11.75 17.60
N SER A 50 22.20 -13.00 17.96
CA SER A 50 23.20 -13.83 17.29
C SER A 50 22.70 -14.37 15.95
N MET A 51 23.62 -14.76 15.08
CA MET A 51 23.29 -15.35 13.78
C MET A 51 22.45 -16.63 13.92
N ALA A 52 22.72 -17.47 14.93
CA ALA A 52 21.91 -18.65 15.23
C ALA A 52 20.47 -18.27 15.62
N ALA A 53 20.29 -17.18 16.38
CA ALA A 53 18.96 -16.66 16.71
C ALA A 53 18.23 -16.09 15.50
N LEU A 54 18.96 -15.50 14.53
CA LEU A 54 18.35 -14.99 13.28
C LEU A 54 17.86 -16.10 12.36
N GLN A 55 18.54 -17.27 12.33
CA GLN A 55 18.01 -18.43 11.58
C GLN A 55 16.61 -18.79 12.08
N GLY A 56 16.36 -18.49 13.36
CA GLY A 56 15.12 -18.52 14.14
C GLY A 56 13.90 -17.82 13.54
N GLN A 57 14.12 -16.76 12.77
CA GLN A 57 13.08 -15.80 12.41
C GLN A 57 12.27 -16.29 11.20
N GLN A 58 10.96 -16.03 11.19
CA GLN A 58 10.16 -16.15 9.98
C GLN A 58 10.43 -14.93 9.11
N LEU A 59 10.95 -15.13 7.90
CA LEU A 59 11.18 -14.08 6.92
C LEU A 59 10.06 -14.11 5.88
N ASP A 60 9.73 -12.94 5.34
CA ASP A 60 8.67 -12.78 4.32
C ASP A 60 9.15 -13.18 2.90
N THR A 61 10.43 -13.60 2.75
CA THR A 61 11.02 -13.98 1.48
C THR A 61 11.32 -15.48 1.40
N ILE A 62 11.24 -16.00 0.17
CA ILE A 62 11.56 -17.38 -0.19
C ILE A 62 13.06 -17.52 -0.30
N ASN A 63 13.61 -18.62 0.21
CA ASN A 63 15.02 -18.94 0.08
C ASN A 63 15.46 -18.94 -1.40
N PRO A 64 16.43 -18.10 -1.80
CA PRO A 64 16.87 -17.97 -3.19
C PRO A 64 17.56 -19.22 -3.74
N TYR A 65 18.04 -20.14 -2.89
CA TYR A 65 18.68 -21.39 -3.32
C TYR A 65 17.69 -22.57 -3.47
N GLY A 66 16.39 -22.32 -3.31
CA GLY A 66 15.34 -23.34 -3.44
C GLY A 66 15.16 -24.18 -2.17
N PHE A 67 14.42 -25.29 -2.29
CA PHE A 67 14.02 -26.13 -1.15
C PHE A 67 15.17 -26.91 -0.50
N ASP A 68 16.26 -27.15 -1.23
CA ASP A 68 17.39 -27.98 -0.77
C ASP A 68 18.64 -27.15 -0.44
N GLY A 69 18.60 -25.83 -0.60
CA GLY A 69 19.78 -24.97 -0.58
C GLY A 69 19.88 -24.13 0.69
N VAL A 70 20.87 -24.40 1.55
CA VAL A 70 21.01 -23.71 2.85
C VAL A 70 21.39 -22.24 2.69
N ALA A 71 20.50 -21.33 3.08
CA ALA A 71 20.79 -19.90 3.25
C ALA A 71 21.00 -19.55 4.72
N VAL A 72 22.12 -18.89 5.05
CA VAL A 72 22.38 -18.39 6.40
C VAL A 72 22.00 -16.91 6.47
N THR A 73 20.98 -16.59 7.26
CA THR A 73 20.53 -15.20 7.48
C THR A 73 21.54 -14.44 8.34
N GLN A 74 22.19 -13.43 7.76
CA GLN A 74 23.20 -12.61 8.43
C GLN A 74 22.64 -11.28 8.94
N GLY A 75 21.54 -10.85 8.34
CA GLY A 75 20.70 -9.73 8.75
C GLY A 75 19.35 -9.85 8.05
N PHE A 76 18.41 -8.98 8.43
CA PHE A 76 17.15 -8.81 7.72
C PHE A 76 16.56 -7.43 8.00
N MET A 77 15.68 -6.98 7.11
CA MET A 77 14.89 -5.77 7.25
C MET A 77 13.43 -6.09 7.58
N GLU A 78 12.89 -5.47 8.62
CA GLU A 78 11.46 -5.45 8.94
C GLU A 78 10.89 -4.05 8.68
N GLY A 79 9.83 -3.98 7.87
CA GLY A 79 9.18 -2.71 7.52
C GLY A 79 7.68 -2.75 7.78
N ALA A 80 7.24 -2.53 9.02
CA ALA A 80 5.81 -2.52 9.31
C ALA A 80 5.14 -1.32 8.62
N ILE A 81 4.17 -1.58 7.74
CA ILE A 81 3.37 -0.55 7.06
C ILE A 81 2.00 -0.43 7.74
N ALA A 82 1.60 0.79 8.04
CA ALA A 82 0.28 1.11 8.57
C ALA A 82 -0.41 2.16 7.68
N MET A 83 -1.71 2.01 7.48
CA MET A 83 -2.55 2.98 6.77
C MET A 83 -3.63 3.50 7.72
N ARG A 84 -3.74 4.83 7.84
CA ARG A 84 -4.71 5.51 8.70
C ARG A 84 -5.56 6.48 7.88
N PRO A 85 -6.72 6.03 7.37
CA PRO A 85 -7.64 6.90 6.67
C PRO A 85 -8.51 7.71 7.65
N SER A 86 -8.81 8.95 7.28
CA SER A 86 -9.72 9.84 7.98
C SER A 86 -10.62 10.55 6.96
N VAL A 87 -11.93 10.45 7.16
CA VAL A 87 -12.93 11.02 6.23
C VAL A 87 -13.81 11.98 7.01
N LYS A 88 -13.66 13.27 6.71
CA LYS A 88 -14.49 14.34 7.22
C LYS A 88 -15.57 14.65 6.17
N LEU A 89 -16.82 14.52 6.59
CA LEU A 89 -17.99 14.92 5.82
C LEU A 89 -18.54 16.20 6.44
N ASP A 90 -19.24 16.98 5.61
CA ASP A 90 -20.00 18.14 6.04
C ASP A 90 -21.38 18.11 5.37
N TYR A 91 -22.28 18.99 5.78
CA TYR A 91 -23.66 18.99 5.31
C TYR A 91 -24.25 20.39 5.22
N ARG A 92 -25.34 20.49 4.44
CA ARG A 92 -26.18 21.68 4.35
C ARG A 92 -27.64 21.29 4.43
N LEU A 93 -28.39 21.96 5.29
CA LEU A 93 -29.85 21.89 5.31
C LEU A 93 -30.41 22.88 4.29
N VAL A 94 -31.37 22.43 3.48
CA VAL A 94 -32.06 23.27 2.49
C VAL A 94 -33.38 23.71 3.11
N ALA A 95 -33.38 24.91 3.69
CA ALA A 95 -34.57 25.52 4.27
C ALA A 95 -35.68 25.66 3.21
N GLY A 96 -36.91 25.29 3.57
CA GLY A 96 -38.07 25.25 2.66
C GLY A 96 -38.33 23.89 2.01
N ALA A 97 -37.30 23.09 1.73
CA ALA A 97 -37.44 21.76 1.14
C ALA A 97 -37.47 20.62 2.17
N ARG A 98 -37.22 20.91 3.46
CA ARG A 98 -37.02 19.91 4.54
C ARG A 98 -36.02 18.81 4.13
N ALA A 99 -34.98 19.22 3.41
CA ALA A 99 -33.98 18.33 2.85
C ALA A 99 -32.57 18.67 3.36
N ALA A 100 -31.69 17.69 3.27
CA ALA A 100 -30.27 17.80 3.58
C ALA A 100 -29.41 17.35 2.38
N CYS A 101 -28.23 17.92 2.29
CA CYS A 101 -27.16 17.52 1.38
C CYS A 101 -25.94 17.17 2.22
N VAL A 102 -25.32 16.02 1.99
CA VAL A 102 -24.09 15.57 2.65
C VAL A 102 -22.99 15.50 1.59
N PHE A 103 -21.80 16.02 1.88
CA PHE A 103 -20.69 16.04 0.95
C PHE A 103 -19.36 15.74 1.66
N TYR A 104 -18.37 15.30 0.89
CA TYR A 104 -17.01 15.18 1.42
C TYR A 104 -16.41 16.57 1.61
N ASP A 105 -15.83 16.83 2.78
CA ASP A 105 -15.02 18.02 3.04
C ASP A 105 -13.55 17.67 2.83
N THR A 106 -13.03 16.73 3.62
CA THR A 106 -11.63 16.34 3.59
C THR A 106 -11.47 14.83 3.73
N ILE A 107 -10.64 14.23 2.88
CA ILE A 107 -10.18 12.86 2.97
C ILE A 107 -8.68 12.89 3.19
N LYS A 108 -8.23 12.46 4.36
CA LYS A 108 -6.80 12.32 4.68
C LYS A 108 -6.42 10.86 4.78
N VAL A 109 -5.34 10.47 4.12
CA VAL A 109 -4.78 9.12 4.18
C VAL A 109 -3.32 9.22 4.56
N GLU A 110 -2.96 8.72 5.74
CA GLU A 110 -1.57 8.57 6.15
C GLU A 110 -1.11 7.13 5.87
N ILE A 111 0.03 6.98 5.21
CA ILE A 111 0.67 5.68 4.98
C ILE A 111 2.06 5.76 5.62
N SER A 112 2.30 5.03 6.70
CA SER A 112 3.55 5.09 7.44
C SER A 112 4.31 3.76 7.39
N ILE A 113 5.62 3.81 7.15
CA ILE A 113 6.51 2.66 7.37
C ILE A 113 7.46 2.92 8.55
N THR A 114 7.69 1.87 9.35
CA THR A 114 8.68 1.88 10.44
C THR A 114 9.77 0.83 10.17
N PRO A 115 10.87 1.21 9.48
CA PRO A 115 11.90 0.26 9.09
C PRO A 115 12.86 -0.04 10.25
N ARG A 116 13.20 -1.32 10.43
CA ARG A 116 14.23 -1.82 11.32
C ARG A 116 15.14 -2.77 10.55
N ILE A 117 16.46 -2.58 10.68
CA ILE A 117 17.45 -3.54 10.20
C ILE A 117 18.04 -4.27 11.39
N THR A 118 17.92 -5.59 11.40
CA THR A 118 18.58 -6.45 12.37
C THR A 118 19.80 -7.07 11.72
N VAL A 119 20.98 -6.94 12.34
CA VAL A 119 22.24 -7.55 11.88
C VAL A 119 22.74 -8.47 12.98
N ALA A 120 23.20 -9.68 12.65
CA ALA A 120 23.74 -10.58 13.66
C ALA A 120 24.92 -9.94 14.41
N SER A 121 25.04 -10.18 15.71
CA SER A 121 26.12 -9.61 16.53
C SER A 121 27.52 -10.01 16.03
N GLU A 122 27.66 -11.23 15.50
CA GLU A 122 28.91 -11.73 14.91
C GLU A 122 29.26 -10.99 13.62
N VAL A 123 28.25 -10.70 12.79
CA VAL A 123 28.41 -9.89 11.57
C VAL A 123 28.73 -8.45 11.93
N TRP A 124 28.11 -7.91 12.99
CA TRP A 124 28.39 -6.56 13.46
C TRP A 124 29.84 -6.37 13.91
N GLY A 125 30.51 -7.43 14.37
CA GLY A 125 31.93 -7.42 14.71
C GLY A 125 32.87 -7.35 13.50
N ASP A 126 32.43 -7.77 12.32
CA ASP A 126 33.21 -7.77 11.08
C ASP A 126 32.90 -6.53 10.22
N PRO A 127 33.84 -5.59 10.01
CA PRO A 127 33.56 -4.37 9.25
C PRO A 127 33.19 -4.61 7.78
N CYS A 128 33.74 -5.64 7.13
CA CYS A 128 33.44 -5.95 5.74
C CYS A 128 32.02 -6.48 5.64
N MET A 129 31.73 -7.55 6.38
CA MET A 129 30.44 -8.23 6.27
C MET A 129 29.31 -7.35 6.80
N ARG A 130 29.53 -6.60 7.88
CA ARG A 130 28.58 -5.59 8.37
C ARG A 130 28.20 -4.61 7.27
N ARG A 131 29.17 -4.10 6.52
CA ARG A 131 28.89 -3.14 5.44
C ARG A 131 28.11 -3.79 4.31
N ALA A 132 28.52 -4.99 3.89
CA ALA A 132 27.85 -5.73 2.82
C ALA A 132 26.39 -6.05 3.15
N VAL A 133 26.13 -6.54 4.38
CA VAL A 133 24.78 -6.83 4.86
C VAL A 133 23.95 -5.55 4.98
N ILE A 134 24.45 -4.49 5.61
CA ILE A 134 23.71 -3.23 5.71
C ILE A 134 23.38 -2.67 4.31
N ASP A 135 24.32 -2.71 3.37
CA ASP A 135 24.08 -2.22 2.01
C ASP A 135 23.01 -3.05 1.28
N HIS A 136 22.94 -4.36 1.53
CA HIS A 136 21.87 -5.23 1.06
C HIS A 136 20.52 -4.87 1.72
N GLU A 137 20.45 -4.83 3.05
CA GLU A 137 19.21 -4.52 3.79
C GLU A 137 18.68 -3.11 3.47
N MET A 138 19.57 -2.17 3.17
CA MET A 138 19.17 -0.84 2.72
C MET A 138 18.44 -0.86 1.37
N LYS A 139 18.68 -1.85 0.50
CA LYS A 139 17.90 -2.00 -0.74
C LYS A 139 16.45 -2.30 -0.44
N HIS A 140 16.17 -3.17 0.53
CA HIS A 140 14.82 -3.46 1.02
C HIS A 140 14.14 -2.20 1.55
N VAL A 141 14.82 -1.41 2.38
CA VAL A 141 14.30 -0.12 2.89
C VAL A 141 13.95 0.84 1.74
N MET A 142 14.83 0.95 0.75
CA MET A 142 14.63 1.83 -0.39
C MET A 142 13.51 1.35 -1.32
N THR A 143 13.34 0.04 -1.46
CA THR A 143 12.21 -0.56 -2.17
C THR A 143 10.89 -0.20 -1.49
N ASP A 144 10.79 -0.37 -0.17
CA ASP A 144 9.58 -0.02 0.58
C ASP A 144 9.24 1.48 0.48
N ARG A 145 10.24 2.35 0.65
CA ARG A 145 10.07 3.81 0.47
C ARG A 145 9.52 4.17 -0.91
N ARG A 146 10.03 3.51 -1.96
CA ARG A 146 9.56 3.71 -3.33
C ARG A 146 8.12 3.28 -3.50
N ILE A 147 7.74 2.14 -2.93
CA ILE A 147 6.40 1.57 -3.02
C ILE A 147 5.38 2.45 -2.31
N ILE A 148 5.64 2.87 -1.07
CA ILE A 148 4.68 3.72 -0.34
C ILE A 148 4.49 5.07 -1.03
N ASN A 149 5.56 5.64 -1.62
CA ASN A 149 5.47 6.90 -2.36
C ASN A 149 4.68 6.73 -3.65
N LYS A 150 4.89 5.63 -4.38
CA LYS A 150 4.10 5.27 -5.56
C LYS A 150 2.63 5.14 -5.19
N TYR A 151 2.31 4.35 -4.17
CA TYR A 151 0.93 4.07 -3.78
C TYR A 151 0.23 5.25 -3.12
N GLY A 152 0.96 6.15 -2.46
CA GLY A 152 0.40 7.43 -2.01
C GLY A 152 -0.25 8.21 -3.15
N ARG A 153 0.43 8.31 -4.31
CA ARG A 153 -0.13 8.94 -5.51
C ARG A 153 -1.28 8.15 -6.11
N VAL A 154 -1.11 6.83 -6.29
CA VAL A 154 -2.13 5.94 -6.86
C VAL A 154 -3.43 6.00 -6.06
N MET A 155 -3.36 5.94 -4.74
CA MET A 155 -4.55 6.02 -3.87
C MET A 155 -5.26 7.37 -4.01
N GLY A 156 -4.52 8.49 -4.08
CA GLY A 156 -5.11 9.81 -4.30
C GLY A 156 -5.85 9.90 -5.62
N GLU A 157 -5.24 9.44 -6.72
CA GLU A 157 -5.86 9.41 -8.05
C GLU A 157 -7.10 8.50 -8.09
N ARG A 158 -7.01 7.33 -7.45
CA ARG A 158 -8.11 6.34 -7.40
C ARG A 158 -9.29 6.86 -6.60
N LEU A 159 -9.05 7.48 -5.44
CA LEU A 159 -10.09 8.15 -4.66
C LEU A 159 -10.76 9.24 -5.48
N HIS A 160 -9.99 10.14 -6.07
CA HIS A 160 -10.55 11.25 -6.86
C HIS A 160 -11.43 10.72 -8.01
N ARG A 161 -10.92 9.78 -8.80
CA ARG A 161 -11.67 9.21 -9.94
C ARG A 161 -12.94 8.49 -9.48
N ALA A 162 -12.82 7.61 -8.49
CA ALA A 162 -13.95 6.81 -8.02
C ALA A 162 -15.07 7.66 -7.41
N LEU A 163 -14.71 8.78 -6.77
CA LEU A 163 -15.67 9.74 -6.22
C LEU A 163 -16.21 10.71 -7.28
N ALA A 164 -15.42 11.07 -8.30
CA ALA A 164 -15.92 11.83 -9.45
C ALA A 164 -17.00 11.06 -10.23
N GLU A 165 -16.84 9.73 -10.35
CA GLU A 165 -17.83 8.85 -10.99
C GLU A 165 -19.09 8.66 -10.13
N ARG A 166 -18.95 8.57 -8.80
CA ARG A 166 -20.07 8.32 -7.87
C ARG A 166 -20.79 9.59 -7.39
N GLY A 167 -20.12 10.73 -7.47
CA GLY A 167 -20.53 11.99 -6.87
C GLY A 167 -19.83 12.28 -5.55
N PHE A 168 -19.37 13.53 -5.40
CA PHE A 168 -18.80 14.06 -4.15
C PHE A 168 -19.86 14.52 -3.14
N ILE A 169 -21.13 14.51 -3.55
CA ILE A 169 -22.28 14.98 -2.79
C ILE A 169 -23.41 13.96 -2.91
N ALA A 170 -24.13 13.75 -1.83
CA ALA A 170 -25.36 12.99 -1.77
C ALA A 170 -26.50 13.91 -1.33
N GLY A 171 -27.66 13.77 -1.95
CA GLY A 171 -28.88 14.52 -1.64
C GLY A 171 -29.56 15.07 -2.90
N PRO A 172 -30.72 15.73 -2.74
CA PRO A 172 -31.40 16.01 -1.47
C PRO A 172 -31.91 14.73 -0.79
N MET A 173 -31.82 14.68 0.54
CA MET A 173 -32.34 13.57 1.36
C MET A 173 -33.07 14.10 2.59
N HIS A 174 -33.82 13.24 3.27
CA HIS A 174 -34.42 13.59 4.55
C HIS A 174 -33.34 13.73 5.64
N PRO A 175 -33.42 14.72 6.56
CA PRO A 175 -32.43 14.91 7.62
C PRO A 175 -32.18 13.65 8.48
N GLU A 176 -33.22 12.84 8.71
CA GLU A 176 -33.14 11.57 9.43
C GLU A 176 -32.26 10.50 8.73
N ASP A 177 -32.06 10.59 7.41
CA ASP A 177 -31.23 9.65 6.64
C ASP A 177 -29.74 10.05 6.59
N MET A 178 -29.41 11.27 7.00
CA MET A 178 -28.08 11.86 6.80
C MET A 178 -26.97 11.00 7.39
N GLU A 179 -27.16 10.49 8.61
CA GLU A 179 -26.15 9.71 9.30
C GLU A 179 -25.87 8.37 8.58
N ALA A 180 -26.94 7.70 8.11
CA ALA A 180 -26.81 6.46 7.36
C ALA A 180 -26.15 6.68 5.99
N VAL A 181 -26.46 7.79 5.32
CA VAL A 181 -25.79 8.19 4.08
C VAL A 181 -24.31 8.52 4.32
N ALA A 182 -24.01 9.29 5.37
CA ALA A 182 -22.65 9.64 5.76
C ALA A 182 -21.78 8.40 6.01
N ARG A 183 -22.28 7.42 6.78
CA ARG A 183 -21.57 6.15 7.00
C ARG A 183 -21.28 5.40 5.70
N ARG A 184 -22.27 5.35 4.78
CA ARG A 184 -22.07 4.72 3.45
C ARG A 184 -21.00 5.44 2.63
N MET A 185 -21.01 6.77 2.62
CA MET A 185 -19.98 7.58 1.95
C MET A 185 -18.58 7.29 2.51
N GLN A 186 -18.42 7.25 3.84
CA GLN A 186 -17.14 6.89 4.47
C GLN A 186 -16.70 5.47 4.10
N GLN A 187 -17.64 4.52 4.09
CA GLN A 187 -17.33 3.13 3.75
C GLN A 187 -16.87 2.95 2.30
N VAL A 188 -17.41 3.73 1.36
CA VAL A 188 -16.92 3.75 -0.03
C VAL A 188 -15.44 4.12 -0.08
N VAL A 189 -15.02 5.16 0.66
CA VAL A 189 -13.61 5.58 0.73
C VAL A 189 -12.74 4.45 1.30
N PHE A 190 -13.17 3.80 2.39
CA PHE A 190 -12.42 2.70 2.99
C PHE A 190 -12.29 1.49 2.06
N GLN A 191 -13.34 1.12 1.34
CA GLN A 191 -13.28 0.03 0.36
C GLN A 191 -12.30 0.31 -0.78
N ILE A 192 -12.27 1.55 -1.28
CA ILE A 192 -11.30 1.96 -2.32
C ILE A 192 -9.87 1.81 -1.78
N LEU A 193 -9.62 2.31 -0.58
CA LEU A 193 -8.29 2.28 0.03
C LEU A 193 -7.84 0.87 0.39
N GLU A 194 -8.73 0.03 0.93
CA GLU A 194 -8.43 -1.37 1.23
C GLU A 194 -8.00 -2.13 -0.03
N HIS A 195 -8.69 -1.92 -1.15
CA HIS A 195 -8.35 -2.55 -2.42
C HIS A 195 -6.96 -2.14 -2.92
N GLU A 196 -6.65 -0.84 -2.90
CA GLU A 196 -5.33 -0.36 -3.33
C GLU A 196 -4.23 -0.76 -2.34
N TYR A 197 -4.53 -0.86 -1.05
CA TYR A 197 -3.59 -1.36 -0.04
C TYR A 197 -3.22 -2.84 -0.28
N LYS A 198 -4.19 -3.69 -0.63
CA LYS A 198 -3.92 -5.10 -0.97
C LYS A 198 -3.01 -5.23 -2.18
N LYS A 199 -3.23 -4.42 -3.22
CA LYS A 199 -2.31 -4.36 -4.38
C LYS A 199 -0.92 -3.91 -4.00
N MET A 200 -0.81 -2.89 -3.15
CA MET A 200 0.49 -2.42 -2.62
C MET A 200 1.23 -3.53 -1.90
N ALA A 201 0.54 -4.30 -1.06
CA ALA A 201 1.13 -5.41 -0.33
C ALA A 201 1.66 -6.51 -1.26
N LEU A 202 0.94 -6.82 -2.33
CA LEU A 202 1.39 -7.80 -3.34
C LEU A 202 2.62 -7.30 -4.10
N GLU A 203 2.58 -6.07 -4.64
CA GLU A 203 3.72 -5.49 -5.35
C GLU A 203 4.95 -5.36 -4.42
N ARG A 204 4.72 -5.06 -3.14
CA ARG A 204 5.77 -5.06 -2.12
C ARG A 204 6.41 -6.42 -1.96
N ALA A 205 5.62 -7.48 -1.78
CA ALA A 205 6.16 -8.83 -1.62
C ALA A 205 7.01 -9.22 -2.85
N GLU A 206 6.53 -8.96 -4.06
CA GLU A 206 7.26 -9.22 -5.30
C GLU A 206 8.57 -8.43 -5.38
N ALA A 207 8.54 -7.14 -5.06
CA ALA A 207 9.70 -6.27 -5.14
C ALA A 207 10.75 -6.55 -4.05
N GLN A 208 10.33 -6.94 -2.84
CA GLN A 208 11.22 -7.39 -1.76
C GLN A 208 11.88 -8.72 -2.17
N GLN A 209 11.11 -9.68 -2.68
CA GLN A 209 11.66 -10.95 -3.18
C GLN A 209 12.68 -10.74 -4.32
N ALA A 210 12.46 -9.76 -5.19
CA ALA A 210 13.39 -9.45 -6.28
C ALA A 210 14.75 -8.90 -5.79
N VAL A 211 14.79 -8.28 -4.60
CA VAL A 211 16.06 -7.90 -3.95
C VAL A 211 16.77 -9.16 -3.45
N ASP A 212 16.04 -10.11 -2.87
CA ASP A 212 16.55 -11.41 -2.39
C ASP A 212 16.71 -12.43 -3.54
N SER A 213 17.41 -12.01 -4.60
CA SER A 213 17.79 -12.89 -5.71
C SER A 213 19.03 -13.72 -5.36
N ARG A 214 19.18 -14.88 -6.00
CA ARG A 214 20.38 -15.70 -5.85
C ARG A 214 21.64 -14.93 -6.24
N GLU A 215 21.59 -14.18 -7.34
CA GLU A 215 22.70 -13.38 -7.84
C GLU A 215 23.13 -12.33 -6.80
N GLU A 216 22.17 -11.74 -6.09
CA GLU A 216 22.46 -10.80 -5.02
C GLU A 216 23.15 -11.48 -3.83
N TYR A 217 22.70 -12.66 -3.42
CA TYR A 217 23.31 -13.42 -2.32
C TYR A 217 24.72 -13.90 -2.66
N ASP A 218 24.93 -14.42 -3.89
CA ASP A 218 26.23 -14.82 -4.40
C ASP A 218 27.19 -13.61 -4.41
N ARG A 219 26.70 -12.45 -4.87
CA ARG A 219 27.46 -11.18 -4.87
C ARG A 219 27.84 -10.76 -3.46
N VAL A 220 26.88 -10.69 -2.52
CA VAL A 220 27.13 -10.27 -1.13
C VAL A 220 28.14 -11.20 -0.45
N SER A 221 28.00 -12.51 -0.64
CA SER A 221 28.93 -13.50 -0.08
C SER A 221 30.35 -13.34 -0.64
N ALA A 222 30.49 -13.02 -1.92
CA ALA A 222 31.78 -12.82 -2.56
C ALA A 222 32.50 -11.52 -2.13
N LEU A 223 31.79 -10.54 -1.54
CA LEU A 223 32.40 -9.27 -1.11
C LEU A 223 33.37 -9.44 0.06
N CYS A 224 33.17 -10.46 0.90
CA CYS A 224 33.92 -10.65 2.15
C CYS A 224 34.37 -12.11 2.29
N PRO A 225 35.35 -12.56 1.49
CA PRO A 225 35.77 -13.97 1.43
C PRO A 225 36.38 -14.50 2.72
N ASP A 226 36.90 -13.61 3.58
CA ASP A 226 37.52 -13.98 4.85
C ASP A 226 36.51 -14.20 5.99
N PHE A 227 35.26 -13.76 5.80
CA PHE A 227 34.23 -13.93 6.81
C PHE A 227 33.78 -15.39 6.90
N LYS A 228 33.82 -15.96 8.11
CA LYS A 228 33.36 -17.32 8.38
C LYS A 228 32.21 -17.30 9.35
N ALA A 229 31.03 -17.71 8.89
CA ALA A 229 29.88 -17.87 9.76
C ALA A 229 30.19 -18.87 10.89
N PRO A 230 29.75 -18.62 12.13
CA PRO A 230 29.88 -19.58 13.23
C PRO A 230 29.21 -20.90 12.86
N GLN A 231 29.85 -22.03 13.20
CA GLN A 231 29.35 -23.37 12.85
C GLN A 231 27.92 -23.62 13.36
N GLY A 232 27.60 -23.13 14.56
CA GLY A 232 26.24 -23.23 15.12
C GLY A 232 25.16 -22.52 14.31
N ALA A 233 25.50 -21.48 13.53
CA ALA A 233 24.55 -20.83 12.63
C ALA A 233 24.27 -21.68 11.38
N ALA A 234 25.31 -22.30 10.81
CA ALA A 234 25.15 -23.21 9.67
C ALA A 234 24.34 -24.47 10.03
N ASP A 235 24.49 -24.95 11.26
CA ASP A 235 23.71 -26.09 11.77
C ASP A 235 22.25 -25.68 12.03
N ALA A 236 22.04 -24.50 12.60
CA ALA A 236 20.69 -23.94 12.81
C ALA A 236 19.93 -23.74 11.49
N ALA A 237 20.58 -23.26 10.43
CA ALA A 237 19.96 -23.10 9.11
C ALA A 237 19.51 -24.46 8.54
N ARG A 238 20.42 -25.45 8.52
CA ARG A 238 20.15 -26.81 8.02
C ARG A 238 18.95 -27.50 8.69
N THR A 239 18.80 -27.34 10.00
CA THR A 239 17.71 -28.01 10.73
C THR A 239 16.32 -27.51 10.37
N ARG A 240 16.19 -26.36 9.71
CA ARG A 240 14.88 -25.81 9.32
C ARG A 240 14.37 -26.30 7.98
N GLY A 241 15.19 -27.01 7.20
CA GLY A 241 14.88 -27.26 5.79
C GLY A 241 14.84 -25.97 4.98
N TRP A 242 15.64 -24.99 5.40
CA TRP A 242 16.00 -23.81 4.61
C TRP A 242 17.38 -24.06 4.06
#